data_AF-H6QAG1-F1
#
_entry.id   AF-H6QAG1-F1
#
_cell.length_a   1.000
_cell.length_b   1.000
_cell.length_c   1.000
_cell.angle_alpha   90.00
_cell.angle_beta   90.00
_cell.angle_gamma   90.00
#
_symmetry.space_group_name_H-M   'P 1'
#
loop_
_entity.id
_entity.type
_entity.pdbx_description
1 polymer ?
#
loop_
_entity_poly.entity_id
_entity_poly.type
_entity_poly.pdbx_seq_one_letter_code
_entity_poly.pdbx_strand_id
1 'polypeptide(L)'
;MEVVEFMVRYLDSKIGRATKYRFHEDQYAYHLLAWFKDVDTPQGLKCFDEERGLLGGRKIFCYDEVDGRKLSVVLMVAKNKVKMVMVSLFKEGAPLIWPPRRA
;
A
#
# COMPACT_ATOMS: atom_id res chain seq x y z
N MET A 1 9.36 15.83 7.53
CA MET A 1 7.94 15.75 7.96
C MET A 1 6.98 15.53 6.78
N GLU A 2 7.29 16.03 5.58
CA GLU A 2 6.39 15.96 4.42
C GLU A 2 6.08 14.54 3.90
N VAL A 3 7.04 13.61 3.97
CA VAL A 3 6.85 12.25 3.41
C VAL A 3 5.77 11.46 4.16
N VAL A 4 5.84 11.42 5.49
CA VAL A 4 4.85 10.69 6.30
C VAL A 4 3.47 11.29 6.11
N GLU A 5 3.38 12.63 6.11
CA GLU A 5 2.11 13.33 5.91
C GLU A 5 1.52 13.03 4.53
N PHE A 6 2.33 13.06 3.47
CA PHE A 6 1.92 12.67 2.13
C PHE A 6 1.37 11.24 2.10
N MET A 7 2.08 10.28 2.71
CA MET A 7 1.65 8.88 2.73
C MET A 7 0.36 8.67 3.55
N VAL A 8 0.18 9.39 4.65
CA VAL A 8 -1.07 9.37 5.43
C VAL A 8 -2.23 9.95 4.60
N ARG A 9 -2.04 11.10 3.96
CA ARG A 9 -3.06 11.71 3.08
C ARG A 9 -3.42 10.80 1.89
N TYR A 10 -2.42 10.14 1.30
CA TYR A 10 -2.63 9.14 0.25
C TYR A 10 -3.50 7.99 0.75
N LEU A 11 -3.18 7.40 1.92
CA LEU A 11 -3.97 6.33 2.52
C LEU A 11 -5.40 6.76 2.81
N ASP A 12 -5.58 7.91 3.46
CA ASP A 12 -6.89 8.44 3.83
C ASP A 12 -7.78 8.64 2.60
N SER A 13 -7.21 9.11 1.48
CA SER A 13 -7.96 9.37 0.24
C SER A 13 -8.23 8.13 -0.62
N LYS A 14 -7.32 7.14 -0.64
CA LYS A 14 -7.42 5.96 -1.50
C LYS A 14 -8.06 4.75 -0.82
N ILE A 15 -7.95 4.67 0.51
CA ILE A 15 -8.31 3.48 1.28
C ILE A 15 -9.25 3.85 2.43
N GLY A 16 -8.83 4.81 3.26
CA GLY A 16 -9.61 5.29 4.39
C GLY A 16 -8.74 5.62 5.59
N ARG A 17 -9.37 5.97 6.70
CA ARG A 17 -8.67 6.43 7.91
C ARG A 17 -8.15 5.26 8.74
N ALA A 18 -6.83 5.17 8.91
CA ALA A 18 -6.25 4.12 9.74
C ALA A 18 -6.37 4.42 11.25
N THR A 19 -6.39 3.35 12.03
CA THR A 19 -6.42 3.41 13.51
C THR A 19 -5.03 3.49 14.13
N LYS A 20 -4.01 3.05 13.40
CA LYS A 20 -2.62 3.01 13.85
C LYS A 20 -1.71 3.10 12.64
N TYR A 21 -0.58 3.77 12.84
CA TYR A 21 0.51 3.85 11.87
C TYR A 21 1.81 3.34 12.48
N ARG A 22 2.69 2.78 11.63
CA ARG A 22 4.09 2.51 11.95
C ARG A 22 4.92 2.86 10.72
N PHE A 23 5.90 3.74 10.93
CA PHE A 23 6.79 4.20 9.89
C PHE A 23 8.14 3.50 9.98
N HIS A 24 8.74 3.22 8.83
CA HIS A 24 10.10 2.72 8.68
C HIS A 24 10.68 3.20 7.34
N GLU A 25 12.00 3.30 7.26
CA GLU A 25 12.71 3.71 6.05
C GLU A 25 13.87 2.74 5.81
N ASP A 26 14.05 2.33 4.55
CA ASP A 26 15.21 1.57 4.11
C ASP A 26 16.00 2.33 3.02
N GLN A 27 16.96 1.66 2.39
CA GLN A 27 17.79 2.26 1.35
C GLN A 27 17.00 2.78 0.14
N TYR A 28 15.86 2.16 -0.20
CA TYR A 28 15.15 2.35 -1.46
C TYR A 28 13.77 3.00 -1.29
N ALA A 29 13.16 2.93 -0.11
CA ALA A 29 11.81 3.41 0.11
C ALA A 29 11.53 3.89 1.53
N TYR A 30 10.46 4.67 1.63
CA TYR A 30 9.77 5.00 2.88
C TYR A 30 8.55 4.10 3.01
N HIS A 31 8.39 3.44 4.15
CA HIS A 31 7.31 2.50 4.41
C HIS A 31 6.38 3.03 5.49
N LEU A 32 5.09 2.97 5.21
CA LEU A 32 4.04 3.26 6.16
C LEU A 32 3.12 2.04 6.27
N LEU A 33 3.18 1.39 7.42
CA LEU A 33 2.24 0.35 7.79
C LEU A 33 1.03 1.02 8.49
N ALA A 34 -0.17 0.66 8.07
CA ALA A 34 -1.41 1.22 8.57
C ALA A 34 -2.42 0.11 8.89
N TRP A 35 -3.10 0.20 10.04
CA TRP A 35 -4.08 -0.81 10.49
C TRP A 35 -5.50 -0.27 10.48
N PHE A 36 -6.44 -1.10 10.03
CA PHE A 36 -7.83 -0.74 9.81
C PHE A 36 -8.77 -1.70 10.54
N LYS A 37 -9.89 -1.18 11.06
CA LYS A 37 -10.91 -1.99 11.72
C LYS A 37 -11.95 -2.52 10.72
N ASP A 38 -12.54 -1.61 9.95
CA ASP A 38 -13.66 -1.90 9.06
C ASP A 38 -13.61 -1.04 7.79
N VAL A 39 -12.67 -1.38 6.91
CA VAL A 39 -12.51 -0.73 5.60
C VAL A 39 -12.68 -1.78 4.51
N ASP A 40 -13.51 -1.48 3.53
CA ASP A 40 -13.71 -2.34 2.36
C ASP A 40 -12.49 -2.28 1.42
N THR A 41 -12.36 -3.30 0.57
CA THR A 41 -11.27 -3.33 -0.42
C THR A 41 -11.49 -2.21 -1.47
N PRO A 42 -10.55 -1.27 -1.66
CA PRO A 42 -10.72 -0.14 -2.57
C PRO A 42 -10.79 -0.58 -4.03
N GLN A 43 -11.63 0.07 -4.83
CA GLN A 43 -11.91 -0.28 -6.23
C GLN A 43 -11.14 0.55 -7.27
N GLY A 44 -10.17 1.38 -6.86
CA GLY A 44 -9.47 2.35 -7.72
C GLY A 44 -7.96 2.20 -7.82
N LEU A 45 -7.39 1.11 -7.29
CA LEU A 45 -5.96 0.85 -7.34
C LEU A 45 -5.63 -0.10 -8.49
N LYS A 46 -4.51 0.14 -9.18
CA LYS A 46 -3.99 -0.79 -10.18
C LYS A 46 -3.36 -1.97 -9.43
N CYS A 47 -4.08 -3.08 -9.40
CA CYS A 47 -3.70 -4.26 -8.64
C CYS A 47 -3.48 -5.46 -9.56
N PHE A 48 -2.62 -6.37 -9.13
CA PHE A 48 -2.49 -7.71 -9.68
C PHE A 48 -2.65 -8.72 -8.53
N ASP A 49 -3.42 -9.78 -8.75
CA ASP A 49 -3.84 -10.74 -7.71
C ASP A 49 -3.85 -12.18 -8.34
N GLU A 50 -3.80 -13.33 -7.64
CA GLU A 50 -4.05 -13.65 -6.22
C GLU A 50 -3.14 -14.81 -5.76
N GLU A 51 -2.54 -14.71 -4.56
CA GLU A 51 -2.33 -15.90 -3.72
C GLU A 51 -3.51 -15.99 -2.74
N ARG A 52 -4.35 -17.02 -2.90
CA ARG A 52 -5.33 -17.38 -1.87
C ARG A 52 -4.58 -18.05 -0.72
N GLY A 53 -4.44 -17.36 0.41
CA GLY A 53 -3.98 -18.00 1.64
C GLY A 53 -4.96 -19.08 2.09
N LEU A 54 -4.45 -20.22 2.58
CA LEU A 54 -5.22 -21.38 3.07
C LEU A 54 -6.28 -21.05 4.14
N LEU A 55 -6.18 -19.89 4.81
CA LEU A 55 -7.03 -19.47 5.94
C LEU A 55 -7.95 -18.27 5.61
N GLY A 56 -8.21 -17.99 4.33
CA GLY A 56 -9.15 -16.94 3.90
C GLY A 56 -8.63 -15.50 4.02
N GLY A 57 -7.37 -15.32 4.41
CA GLY A 57 -6.64 -14.07 4.25
C GLY A 57 -5.99 -13.99 2.88
N ARG A 58 -6.06 -12.84 2.21
CA ARG A 58 -5.39 -12.60 0.93
C ARG A 58 -4.49 -11.37 1.00
N LYS A 59 -3.40 -11.41 0.25
CA LYS A 59 -2.50 -10.27 0.03
C LYS A 59 -2.73 -9.79 -1.40
N ILE A 60 -3.12 -8.52 -1.54
CA ILE A 60 -3.31 -7.87 -2.83
C ILE A 60 -2.14 -6.93 -3.05
N PHE A 61 -1.44 -7.09 -4.17
CA PHE A 61 -0.34 -6.22 -4.56
C PHE A 61 -0.83 -5.20 -5.57
N CYS A 62 -0.69 -3.93 -5.24
CA CYS A 62 -1.09 -2.81 -6.06
C CYS A 62 0.07 -1.82 -6.21
N TYR A 63 -0.05 -0.94 -7.19
CA TYR A 63 0.89 0.13 -7.44
C TYR A 63 0.15 1.38 -7.89
N ASP A 64 0.74 2.53 -7.62
CA ASP A 64 0.17 3.82 -8.00
C ASP A 64 1.28 4.84 -8.25
N GLU A 65 0.94 5.90 -8.98
CA GLU A 65 1.85 7.02 -9.22
C GLU A 65 1.10 8.33 -9.01
N VAL A 66 1.60 9.16 -8.09
CA VAL A 66 0.98 10.45 -7.73
C VAL A 66 2.05 11.52 -7.80
N ASP A 67 1.86 12.52 -8.65
CA ASP A 67 2.81 13.63 -8.85
C ASP A 67 4.24 13.15 -9.16
N GLY A 68 4.36 12.11 -10.00
CA GLY A 68 5.64 11.48 -10.36
C GLY A 68 6.26 10.59 -9.27
N ARG A 69 5.61 10.49 -8.10
CA ARG A 69 6.04 9.63 -6.99
C ARG A 69 5.47 8.23 -7.15
N LYS A 70 6.35 7.23 -7.18
CA LYS A 70 5.98 5.82 -7.37
C LYS A 70 5.69 5.16 -6.03
N LEU A 71 4.52 4.52 -5.91
CA LEU A 71 4.09 3.84 -4.69
C LEU A 71 3.79 2.37 -4.94
N SER A 72 4.30 1.50 -4.06
CA SER A 72 3.78 0.13 -3.91
C SER A 72 2.78 0.10 -2.76
N VAL A 73 1.67 -0.61 -2.94
CA VAL A 73 0.60 -0.74 -1.96
C VAL A 73 0.28 -2.21 -1.78
N VAL A 74 0.49 -2.73 -0.59
CA VAL A 74 0.15 -4.12 -0.24
C VAL A 74 -1.03 -4.12 0.71
N LEU A 75 -2.16 -4.68 0.28
CA LEU A 75 -3.36 -4.82 1.10
C LEU A 75 -3.40 -6.21 1.72
N MET A 76 -3.51 -6.28 3.04
CA MET A 76 -3.85 -7.51 3.74
C MET A 76 -5.34 -7.51 4.07
N VAL A 77 -6.06 -8.42 3.42
CA VAL A 77 -7.52 -8.51 3.48
C VAL A 77 -7.93 -9.80 4.18
N ALA A 78 -8.87 -9.70 5.12
CA ALA A 78 -9.49 -10.85 5.77
C ALA A 78 -11.01 -10.62 5.88
N LYS A 79 -11.81 -11.64 5.57
CA LYS A 79 -13.29 -11.54 5.50
C LYS A 79 -13.75 -10.36 4.63
N ASN A 80 -13.11 -10.17 3.47
CA ASN A 80 -13.33 -9.06 2.52
C ASN A 80 -13.05 -7.64 3.05
N LYS A 81 -12.50 -7.50 4.26
CA LYS A 81 -12.13 -6.23 4.87
C LYS A 81 -10.61 -6.06 4.88
N VAL A 82 -10.13 -4.87 4.56
CA VAL A 82 -8.73 -4.47 4.72
C VAL A 82 -8.43 -4.41 6.22
N LYS A 83 -7.41 -5.16 6.65
CA LYS A 83 -6.94 -5.18 8.05
C LYS A 83 -5.65 -4.41 8.23
N MET A 84 -4.79 -4.47 7.22
CA MET A 84 -3.54 -3.75 7.21
C MET A 84 -3.18 -3.35 5.78
N VAL A 85 -2.52 -2.21 5.64
CA VAL A 85 -1.88 -1.78 4.39
C VAL A 85 -0.44 -1.46 4.67
N MET A 86 0.44 -1.84 3.75
CA MET A 86 1.77 -1.27 3.65
C MET A 86 1.84 -0.42 2.40
N VAL A 87 2.11 0.88 2.56
CA VAL A 87 2.45 1.77 1.46
C VAL A 87 3.95 1.98 1.49
N SER A 88 4.60 1.78 0.34
CA SER A 88 6.01 2.06 0.14
C SER A 88 6.15 3.17 -0.89
N LEU A 89 6.65 4.33 -0.48
CA LEU A 89 7.01 5.42 -1.37
C LEU A 89 8.48 5.26 -1.75
N PHE A 90 8.76 5.01 -3.02
CA PHE A 90 10.13 4.82 -3.46
C PHE A 90 10.90 6.14 -3.55
N LYS A 91 12.17 6.11 -3.15
CA LYS A 91 13.10 7.23 -3.28
C LYS A 91 13.44 7.46 -4.75
N GLU A 92 13.79 8.70 -5.07
CA GLU A 92 14.30 9.05 -6.40
C GLU A 92 15.56 8.23 -6.73
N GLY A 93 15.65 7.73 -7.96
CA GLY A 93 16.77 6.90 -8.40
C GLY A 93 16.75 5.45 -7.90
N ALA A 94 15.75 5.02 -7.13
CA ALA A 94 15.61 3.61 -6.76
C ALA A 94 15.53 2.72 -8.04
N PRO A 95 16.27 1.60 -8.09
CA PRO A 95 16.32 0.73 -9.26
C PRO A 95 15.01 -0.05 -9.39
N LEU A 96 14.03 0.54 -10.09
CA LEU A 96 12.67 0.02 -10.20
C LEU A 96 12.33 -0.27 -11.67
N ILE A 97 11.69 -1.42 -11.90
CA ILE A 97 10.93 -1.67 -13.11
C ILE A 97 9.53 -1.07 -12.90
N TRP A 98 9.16 -0.09 -13.74
CA TRP A 98 7.90 0.63 -13.60
C TRP A 98 7.17 0.80 -14.95
N PRO A 99 5.87 0.45 -15.06
CA PRO A 99 5.05 -0.16 -14.01
C PRO A 99 5.53 -1.58 -13.68
N PRO A 100 5.32 -2.05 -12.43
CA PRO A 100 5.59 -3.43 -12.09
C PRO A 100 4.81 -4.35 -13.04
N ARG A 101 5.45 -5.42 -13.49
CA ARG A 101 4.83 -6.46 -14.32
C ARG A 101 4.72 -7.72 -13.48
N ARG A 102 3.65 -8.49 -13.70
CA ARG A 102 3.55 -9.84 -13.15
C ARG A 102 4.71 -10.65 -13.73
N ALA A 103 5.55 -11.22 -12.86
CA ALA A 103 6.55 -12.20 -13.23
C ALA A 103 5.88 -13.56 -13.51
#